data_AF-A0A7G8IMK4-F1
#
_entry.id   AF-A0A7G8IMK4-F1
#
_cell.length_a   1.000
_cell.length_b   1.000
_cell.length_c   1.000
_cell.angle_alpha   90.00
_cell.angle_beta   90.00
_cell.angle_gamma   90.00
#
_symmetry.space_group_name_H-M   'P 1'
#
loop_
_entity.id
_entity.type
_entity.pdbx_description
1 polymer ?
#
loop_
_entity_poly.entity_id
_entity_poly.type
_entity_poly.pdbx_seq_one_letter_code
_entity_poly.pdbx_strand_id
1 'polypeptide(L)' 'MHDSVHNRRGTSLKWESNGELAGADLRNILQRLKEVDPNAQGINQCDLTDRPNRD' A
#
# COMPACT_ATOMS: atom_id res chain seq x y z
N MET A 1 23.66 -0.20 20.43
CA MET A 1 22.35 -0.70 20.00
C MET A 1 21.58 0.51 19.52
N HIS A 2 21.49 0.71 18.20
CA HIS A 2 20.77 1.84 17.61
C HIS A 2 19.34 1.38 17.38
N ASP A 3 18.55 1.41 18.45
CA ASP A 3 17.10 1.25 18.36
C ASP A 3 16.53 2.53 17.76
N SER A 4 16.61 2.63 16.44
CA SER A 4 15.82 3.56 15.64
C SER A 4 14.36 3.13 15.71
N VAL A 5 13.76 3.29 16.89
CA VAL A 5 12.32 3.21 17.11
C VAL A 5 11.74 4.38 16.34
N HIS A 6 11.47 4.14 15.07
CA HIS A 6 10.66 5.01 14.26
C HIS A 6 9.35 5.17 15.01
N ASN A 7 9.19 6.34 15.62
CA ASN A 7 7.99 6.84 16.24
C ASN A 7 6.91 7.01 15.15
N ARG A 8 6.49 5.90 14.52
CA ARG A 8 5.35 5.83 13.62
C ARG A 8 4.11 5.84 14.51
N ARG A 9 3.85 6.99 15.14
CA ARG A 9 2.56 7.30 15.74
C ARG A 9 1.51 7.15 14.64
N GLY A 10 0.76 6.06 14.70
CA GLY A 10 -0.49 5.87 13.99
C GLY A 10 -0.36 5.26 12.59
N THR A 11 -0.27 3.94 12.52
CA THR A 11 -0.76 3.20 11.34
C THR A 11 -1.38 1.88 11.78
N SER A 12 -2.27 1.91 12.77
CA SER A 12 -3.15 0.77 12.97
C SER A 12 -4.19 0.83 11.86
N LEU A 13 -4.12 -0.12 10.93
CA LEU A 13 -5.08 -0.24 9.86
C LEU A 13 -6.45 -0.51 10.47
N LYS A 14 -7.43 0.34 10.15
CA LYS A 14 -8.81 0.10 10.57
C LYS A 14 -9.50 -0.77 9.54
N TRP A 15 -10.29 -1.69 10.04
CA TRP A 15 -11.11 -2.59 9.27
C TRP A 15 -12.57 -2.25 9.53
N GLU A 16 -13.39 -2.29 8.50
CA GLU A 16 -14.84 -2.24 8.61
C GLU A 16 -15.37 -3.59 9.11
N SER A 17 -16.62 -3.63 9.56
CA SER A 17 -17.26 -4.85 10.07
C SER A 17 -17.45 -5.95 9.02
N ASN A 18 -17.36 -5.59 7.74
CA ASN A 18 -17.39 -6.52 6.61
C ASN A 18 -16.02 -7.19 6.35
N GLY A 19 -14.98 -6.84 7.11
CA GLY A 19 -13.62 -7.36 6.94
C GLY A 19 -12.82 -6.66 5.85
N GLU A 20 -13.33 -5.58 5.26
CA GLU A 20 -12.59 -4.74 4.33
C GLU A 20 -11.81 -3.65 5.06
N LEU A 21 -10.76 -3.13 4.40
CA LEU A 21 -10.01 -2.00 4.94
C LEU A 21 -10.90 -0.74 4.93
N ALA A 22 -10.92 -0.03 6.05
CA ALA A 22 -11.66 1.23 6.15
C ALA A 22 -11.25 2.20 5.04
N GLY A 23 -12.24 2.86 4.44
CA GLY A 23 -12.00 3.66 3.23
C GLY A 23 -10.95 4.78 3.43
N ALA A 24 -10.83 5.32 4.63
CA ALA A 24 -9.80 6.31 4.97
C ALA A 24 -8.38 5.71 4.95
N ASP A 25 -8.20 4.52 5.51
CA ASP A 25 -6.91 3.82 5.51
C ASP A 25 -6.57 3.33 4.10
N LEU A 26 -7.56 2.83 3.34
CA LEU A 26 -7.37 2.44 1.94
C LEU A 26 -6.83 3.60 1.10
N ARG A 27 -7.44 4.80 1.20
CA ARG A 27 -6.96 5.99 0.49
C ARG A 27 -5.56 6.39 0.91
N ASN A 28 -5.27 6.36 2.22
CA ASN A 28 -3.93 6.68 2.73
C ASN A 28 -2.86 5.73 2.19
N ILE A 29 -3.15 4.43 2.12
CA ILE A 29 -2.20 3.46 1.55
C ILE A 29 -2.02 3.70 0.06
N LEU A 30 -3.10 3.88 -0.71
CA LEU A 30 -3.02 4.13 -2.15
C LEU A 30 -2.23 5.41 -2.47
N GLN A 31 -2.42 6.47 -1.69
CA GLN A 31 -1.65 7.70 -1.86
C GLN A 31 -0.15 7.45 -1.62
N ARG A 32 0.21 6.79 -0.51
CA ARG A 32 1.61 6.44 -0.22
C ARG A 32 2.23 5.52 -1.25
N LEU A 33 1.45 4.57 -1.77
CA LEU A 33 1.89 3.66 -2.82
C LEU A 33 2.22 4.45 -4.09
N LYS A 34 1.35 5.40 -4.48
CA LYS A 34 1.56 6.28 -5.63
C LYS A 34 2.76 7.22 -5.46
N GLU A 35 3.02 7.69 -4.25
CA GLU A 35 4.20 8.52 -3.94
C GLU A 35 5.52 7.76 -4.14
N VAL A 36 5.52 6.44 -3.91
CA VAL A 36 6.70 5.58 -4.06
C VAL A 36 6.81 5.02 -5.49
N ASP A 37 5.68 4.68 -6.10
CA ASP A 37 5.59 4.15 -7.46
C ASP A 37 4.37 4.76 -8.19
N PRO A 38 4.59 5.76 -9.07
CA PRO A 38 3.51 6.39 -9.84
C PRO A 38 2.75 5.43 -10.76
N ASN A 39 3.34 4.28 -11.11
CA ASN A 39 2.75 3.27 -11.99
C ASN A 39 2.03 2.16 -11.23
N ALA A 40 2.06 2.18 -9.90
CA ALA A 40 1.33 1.21 -9.09
C ALA A 40 -0.18 1.32 -9.36
N GLN A 41 -0.75 0.26 -9.94
CA GLN A 41 -2.14 0.24 -10.39
C GLN A 41 -3.16 0.20 -9.24
N GLY A 42 -2.74 -0.26 -8.06
CA GLY A 42 -3.56 -0.27 -6.85
C GLY A 42 -3.17 -1.40 -5.89
N ILE A 43 -3.82 -1.47 -4.74
CA ILE A 43 -3.66 -2.60 -3.82
C ILE A 43 -4.38 -3.81 -4.43
N ASN A 44 -3.72 -4.98 -4.43
CA ASN A 44 -4.19 -6.23 -5.03
C ASN A 44 -4.33 -6.22 -6.57
N GLN A 45 -3.80 -5.20 -7.26
CA GLN A 45 -3.65 -5.22 -8.70
C GLN A 45 -2.18 -5.49 -9.05
N CYS A 46 -1.90 -6.77 -9.32
CA CYS A 46 -0.66 -7.18 -9.96
C CYS A 46 -0.98 -7.47 -11.42
N ASP A 47 -0.64 -6.55 -12.32
CA ASP A 47 -0.70 -6.85 -13.74
C ASP A 47 0.53 -7.68 -14.13
N LEU A 48 0.32 -8.99 -14.26
CA LEU A 48 1.37 -9.92 -14.71
C LEU A 48 1.64 -9.81 -16.22
N THR A 49 0.96 -8.91 -16.94
CA THR A 49 1.18 -8.70 -18.38
C THR A 49 2.36 -7.80 -18.68
N ASP A 50 2.95 -7.11 -17.69
CA ASP A 50 4.26 -6.44 -17.83
C ASP A 50 5.42 -7.44 -17.72
N ARG A 51 5.30 -8.55 -18.46
CA ARG A 51 6.45 -9.37 -18.78
C ARG A 51 7.12 -8.70 -19.97
N PRO A 52 8.36 -8.19 -19.85
CA PRO A 52 9.09 -7.79 -21.04
C PRO A 52 9.15 -9.00 -21.95
N ASN A 53 8.50 -8.89 -23.11
CA ASN A 53 8.53 -9.89 -24.16
C ASN A 53 10.00 -10.10 -24.55
N ARG A 54 10.66 -11.09 -23.93
CA ARG A 54 11.98 -11.56 -24.31
C ARG A 54 11.78 -12.53 -25.46
N ASP A 55 11.77 -11.97 -26.67
CA ASP A 55 12.25 -12.67 -27.86
C ASP A 55 13.78 -12.59 -27.92
#